data_AF-A0A8J1VU44-F1
#
_entry.id   AF-A0A8J1VU44-F1
#
_cell.length_a   1.000
_cell.length_b   1.000
_cell.length_c   1.000
_cell.angle_alpha   90.00
_cell.angle_beta   90.00
_cell.angle_gamma   90.00
#
_symmetry.space_group_name_H-M   'P 1'
#
loop_
_entity.id
_entity.type
_entity.pdbx_description
1 polymer ?
#
loop_
_entity_poly.entity_id
_entity_poly.type
_entity_poly.pdbx_seq_one_letter_code
_entity_poly.pdbx_strand_id
1 'polypeptide(L)'
;MATVKASMRKWFPLEVFPIFTIVGLAVGGAGFYLFRLSQGSEVVWNRKGDWKPWDKVKQDQNLKLFTVNKAFWEQRKLAATQTSQRIVDMI
;
A
#
# COMPACT_ATOMS: atom_id res chain seq x y z
N MET A 1 -38.71 -3.80 -11.64
CA MET A 1 -37.64 -3.32 -10.72
C MET A 1 -38.12 -2.92 -9.32
N ALA A 2 -39.41 -2.66 -9.07
CA ALA A 2 -39.91 -2.27 -7.75
C ALA A 2 -39.86 -3.40 -6.68
N THR A 3 -40.07 -4.65 -7.08
CA THR A 3 -40.14 -5.82 -6.18
C THR A 3 -38.80 -6.16 -5.54
N VAL A 4 -37.70 -5.98 -6.28
CA VAL A 4 -36.33 -6.24 -5.80
C VAL A 4 -35.89 -5.21 -4.76
N LYS A 5 -36.23 -3.93 -4.98
CA LYS A 5 -35.93 -2.82 -4.05
C LYS A 5 -36.67 -2.99 -2.73
N ALA A 6 -37.93 -3.42 -2.78
CA ALA A 6 -38.74 -3.68 -1.58
C ALA A 6 -38.20 -4.87 -0.76
N SER A 7 -37.80 -5.97 -1.41
CA SER A 7 -37.13 -7.08 -0.73
C SER A 7 -35.81 -6.66 -0.10
N MET A 8 -34.92 -5.94 -0.82
CA MET A 8 -33.64 -5.50 -0.26
C MET A 8 -33.78 -4.64 1.01
N ARG A 9 -34.78 -3.75 1.07
CA ARG A 9 -35.02 -2.91 2.26
C ARG A 9 -35.48 -3.71 3.48
N LYS A 10 -36.10 -4.88 3.29
CA LYS A 10 -36.51 -5.80 4.36
C LYS A 10 -35.31 -6.57 4.94
N TRP A 11 -34.35 -6.94 4.09
CA TRP A 11 -33.19 -7.74 4.49
C TRP A 11 -31.98 -6.91 4.94
N PHE A 12 -31.87 -5.66 4.47
CA PHE A 12 -30.82 -4.72 4.86
C PHE A 12 -31.41 -3.43 5.47
N PRO A 13 -31.79 -3.47 6.76
CA PRO A 13 -32.23 -2.28 7.47
C PRO A 13 -31.10 -1.25 7.59
N LEU A 14 -31.46 0.04 7.62
CA LEU A 14 -30.50 1.13 7.54
C LEU A 14 -29.56 1.18 8.77
N GLU A 15 -30.03 0.68 9.92
CA GLU A 15 -29.23 0.69 11.17
C GLU A 15 -28.05 -0.29 11.14
N VAL A 16 -28.04 -1.23 10.19
CA VAL A 16 -27.05 -2.30 10.14
C VAL A 16 -25.86 -1.95 9.24
N PHE A 17 -25.97 -0.92 8.40
CA PHE A 17 -24.85 -0.42 7.59
C PHE A 17 -23.62 0.00 8.42
N PRO A 18 -23.75 0.78 9.52
CA PRO A 18 -22.59 1.18 10.31
C PRO A 18 -21.78 -0.02 10.83
N ILE A 19 -22.45 -1.07 11.30
CA ILE A 19 -21.79 -2.27 11.82
C ILE A 19 -21.02 -2.99 10.71
N PHE A 20 -21.66 -3.25 9.56
CA PHE A 20 -20.98 -3.90 8.45
C PHE A 20 -19.86 -3.07 7.85
N THR A 21 -19.98 -1.74 7.84
CA THR A 21 -18.89 -0.88 7.35
C THR A 21 -17.66 -0.97 8.24
N ILE A 22 -17.81 -0.92 9.57
CA ILE A 22 -16.66 -1.00 10.50
C ILE A 22 -16.03 -2.39 10.43
N VAL A 23 -16.83 -3.46 10.43
CA VAL A 23 -16.31 -4.83 10.32
C VAL A 23 -15.65 -5.07 8.97
N GLY A 24 -16.26 -4.60 7.88
CA GLY A 24 -15.70 -4.68 6.54
C GLY A 24 -14.37 -3.94 6.42
N LEU A 25 -14.27 -2.73 7.01
CA LEU A 25 -13.03 -1.97 7.07
C LEU A 25 -11.97 -2.67 7.95
N ALA A 26 -12.36 -3.30 9.06
CA ALA A 26 -11.43 -4.02 9.92
C ALA A 26 -10.84 -5.24 9.21
N VAL A 27 -11.67 -6.11 8.61
CA VAL A 27 -11.22 -7.31 7.89
C VAL A 27 -10.46 -6.92 6.63
N GLY A 28 -10.96 -5.94 5.87
CA GLY A 28 -10.29 -5.41 4.69
C GLY A 28 -8.94 -4.77 5.01
N GLY A 29 -8.87 -3.96 6.07
CA GLY A 29 -7.64 -3.33 6.54
C GLY A 29 -6.61 -4.34 7.04
N ALA A 30 -7.04 -5.35 7.80
CA ALA A 30 -6.18 -6.43 8.26
C ALA A 30 -5.64 -7.26 7.08
N GLY A 31 -6.51 -7.64 6.14
CA GLY A 31 -6.12 -8.36 4.94
C GLY A 31 -5.14 -7.57 4.07
N PHE A 32 -5.41 -6.27 3.86
CA PHE A 32 -4.50 -5.38 3.14
C PHE A 32 -3.13 -5.26 3.82
N TYR A 33 -3.11 -5.09 5.15
CA TYR A 33 -1.86 -4.96 5.89
C TYR A 33 -1.02 -6.24 5.85
N LEU A 34 -1.66 -7.42 6.00
CA LEU A 34 -0.99 -8.71 5.85
C LEU A 34 -0.44 -8.89 4.43
N PHE A 35 -1.22 -8.55 3.41
CA PHE A 35 -0.77 -8.60 2.02
C PHE A 35 0.43 -7.68 1.76
N ARG A 36 0.42 -6.46 2.32
CA ARG A 36 1.58 -5.55 2.20
C ARG A 36 2.80 -6.08 2.93
N LEU A 37 2.64 -6.63 4.13
CA LEU A 37 3.74 -7.19 4.92
C LEU A 37 4.35 -8.42 4.22
N SER A 38 3.51 -9.20 3.54
CA SER A 38 3.96 -10.35 2.76
C SER A 38 4.90 -9.97 1.62
N GLN A 39 4.85 -8.74 1.13
CA GLN A 39 5.74 -8.21 0.08
C GLN A 39 6.97 -7.47 0.63
N GLY A 40 7.38 -7.73 1.87
CA GLY A 40 8.59 -7.16 2.48
C GLY A 40 9.87 -7.55 1.74
N SER A 41 10.93 -6.75 1.91
CA SER A 41 12.27 -7.01 1.37
C SER A 41 12.94 -8.28 1.91
N GLU A 42 12.38 -8.81 2.99
CA GLU A 42 12.79 -9.99 3.73
C GLU A 42 12.04 -11.25 3.28
N VAL A 43 10.95 -11.11 2.52
CA VAL A 43 10.09 -12.24 2.12
C VAL A 43 10.37 -12.64 0.67
N VAL A 44 10.87 -13.87 0.48
CA VAL A 44 11.17 -14.43 -0.84
C VAL A 44 10.02 -15.32 -1.33
N TRP A 45 9.19 -14.79 -2.22
CA TRP A 45 8.11 -15.55 -2.89
C TRP A 45 8.59 -16.40 -4.06
N ASN A 46 9.51 -15.85 -4.86
CA ASN A 46 10.04 -16.52 -6.05
C ASN A 46 11.49 -16.94 -5.82
N ARG A 47 11.73 -18.26 -5.69
CA ARG A 47 13.08 -18.80 -5.50
C ARG A 47 13.81 -19.14 -6.81
N LYS A 48 13.11 -19.14 -7.94
CA LYS A 48 13.64 -19.58 -9.25
C LYS A 48 13.95 -18.42 -10.20
N GLY A 49 13.33 -17.25 -9.99
CA GLY A 49 13.54 -16.05 -10.79
C GLY A 49 14.21 -14.95 -9.97
N ASP A 50 13.61 -13.76 -9.95
CA ASP A 50 14.05 -12.62 -9.15
C ASP A 50 13.86 -12.88 -7.65
N TRP A 51 14.88 -13.49 -7.05
CA TRP A 51 14.90 -14.02 -5.69
C TRP A 51 15.42 -13.03 -4.65
N LYS A 52 15.86 -11.83 -5.07
CA LYS A 52 16.52 -10.83 -4.20
C LYS A 52 15.61 -9.62 -3.94
N PRO A 53 14.56 -9.74 -3.11
CA PRO A 53 13.64 -8.64 -2.83
C PRO A 53 14.31 -7.42 -2.19
N TRP A 54 15.45 -7.58 -1.50
CA TRP A 54 16.26 -6.47 -0.97
C TRP A 54 16.88 -5.57 -2.03
N ASP A 55 17.08 -6.06 -3.25
CA ASP A 55 17.66 -5.28 -4.35
C ASP A 55 16.66 -4.22 -4.89
N LYS A 56 15.37 -4.42 -4.62
CA LYS A 56 14.29 -3.50 -5.05
C LYS A 56 14.19 -2.25 -4.19
N VAL A 57 14.87 -2.24 -3.04
CA VAL A 57 14.80 -1.14 -2.08
C VAL A 57 15.98 -0.20 -2.31
N LYS A 58 15.69 1.03 -2.72
CA LYS A 58 16.72 2.06 -2.89
C LYS A 58 16.95 2.85 -1.59
N GLN A 59 18.14 3.40 -1.43
CA GLN A 59 18.56 4.15 -0.25
C GLN A 59 17.78 5.47 -0.02
N ASP A 60 17.13 5.98 -1.06
CA ASP A 60 16.29 7.18 -1.03
C ASP A 60 14.81 6.87 -0.73
N GLN A 61 14.44 5.59 -0.64
CA GLN A 61 13.07 5.15 -0.38
C GLN A 61 12.86 4.80 1.09
N ASN A 62 11.68 5.18 1.59
CA ASN A 62 11.23 4.82 2.92
C ASN A 62 10.39 3.54 2.86
N LEU A 63 10.83 2.51 3.57
CA LEU A 63 10.10 1.24 3.70
C LEU A 63 8.95 1.29 4.70
N LYS A 64 8.97 2.25 5.63
CA LYS A 64 7.96 2.35 6.68
C LYS A 64 6.62 2.76 6.09
N LEU A 65 5.53 2.17 6.60
CA LEU A 65 4.18 2.52 6.19
C LEU A 65 3.88 4.01 6.39
N PHE A 66 4.40 4.59 7.47
CA PHE A 66 4.27 6.00 7.78
C PHE A 66 5.59 6.56 8.33
N THR A 67 5.87 7.83 8.03
CA THR A 67 7.01 8.57 8.60
C THR A 67 6.53 9.90 9.16
N VAL A 68 7.00 10.20 10.37
CA VAL A 68 6.76 11.48 11.03
C VAL A 68 7.67 12.56 10.45
N ASN A 69 8.89 12.20 10.03
CA ASN A 69 9.86 13.13 9.47
C ASN A 69 9.82 13.09 7.92
N LYS A 70 8.90 13.83 7.30
CA LYS A 70 8.76 13.86 5.84
C LYS A 70 9.91 14.60 5.16
N ALA A 71 10.36 15.72 5.73
CA ALA A 71 11.40 16.57 5.17
C ALA A 71 12.72 15.81 4.92
N PHE A 72 13.11 14.93 5.84
CA PHE A 72 14.31 14.09 5.67
C PHE A 72 14.25 13.20 4.41
N TRP A 73 13.10 12.59 4.13
CA TRP A 73 12.95 11.69 2.98
C TRP A 73 12.82 12.46 1.67
N GLU A 74 12.21 13.65 1.69
CA GLU A 74 12.14 14.53 0.52
C GLU A 74 13.53 15.00 0.10
N GLN A 75 14.38 15.42 1.04
CA GLN A 75 15.76 15.81 0.76
C GLN A 75 16.57 14.68 0.09
N ARG A 76 16.42 13.45 0.57
CA ARG A 76 17.10 12.28 -0.02
C ARG A 76 16.62 11.98 -1.44
N LYS A 77 15.30 12.08 -1.70
CA LYS A 77 14.75 11.93 -3.04
C LYS A 77 15.29 13.01 -4.00
N LEU A 78 15.31 14.27 -3.56
CA LEU A 78 15.86 15.38 -4.35
C LEU A 78 17.34 15.17 -4.68
N ALA A 79 18.15 14.75 -3.71
CA ALA A 79 19.57 14.46 -3.93
C ALA A 79 19.79 13.32 -4.94
N ALA A 80 18.96 12.26 -4.85
CA ALA A 80 19.01 11.15 -5.81
C ALA A 80 18.62 11.61 -7.23
N THR A 81 17.57 12.41 -7.36
CA THR A 81 17.13 12.95 -8.66
C THR A 81 18.19 13.86 -9.28
N GLN A 82 18.77 14.79 -8.52
CA GLN A 82 19.82 15.70 -9.02
C GLN A 82 21.04 14.95 -9.52
N THR A 83 21.46 13.89 -8.81
CA THR A 83 22.57 13.03 -9.25
C THR A 83 22.27 12.39 -10.60
N SER A 84 21.04 11.90 -10.80
CA SER A 84 20.62 11.35 -12.09
C SER A 84 20.60 12.38 -13.21
N GLN A 85 20.09 13.59 -12.96
CA GLN A 85 20.03 14.65 -13.98
C GLN A 85 21.44 15.08 -14.41
N ARG A 86 22.35 15.29 -13.46
CA ARG A 86 23.74 15.62 -13.75
C ARG A 86 24.44 14.58 -14.61
N ILE A 87 24.13 13.30 -14.43
CA ILE A 87 24.70 12.23 -15.27
C ILE A 87 24.17 12.34 -16.70
N VAL A 88 22.88 12.67 -16.88
CA VAL A 88 22.26 12.87 -18.21
C VAL A 88 22.82 14.11 -18.90
N ASP A 89 23.00 15.22 -18.17
CA ASP A 89 23.51 16.48 -18.71
C ASP A 89 25.00 16.39 -19.15
N MET A 90 25.71 15.36 -18.72
CA MET A 90 27.13 15.10 -19.03
C MET A 90 27.33 14.16 -20.23
N ILE A 91 26.25 13.62 -20.82
CA ILE A 91 26.24 12.71 -21.97
C ILE A 91 25.79 13.48 -23.21
#